data_AF-A0A2J8IFY6-F1
#
_entry.id   AF-A0A2J8IFY6-F1
#
_cell.length_a   1.000
_cell.length_b   1.000
_cell.length_c   1.000
_cell.angle_alpha   90.00
_cell.angle_beta   90.00
_cell.angle_gamma   90.00
#
_symmetry.space_group_name_H-M   'P 1'
#
loop_
_entity.id
_entity.type
_entity.pdbx_description
1 polymer ?
#
loop_
_entity_poly.entity_id
_entity_poly.type
_entity_poly.pdbx_seq_one_letter_code
_entity_poly.pdbx_strand_id
1 'polypeptide(L)'
;MVKEIGETASQLTDPKSDTPTLTFKVTSIQPIKCDAPYATQPTGTIIGISLEVATTSTFSGPLTVNGEEGLISFDPYYWKGYAANGTRMNKIDSTAVQGCLSDESKILPSYIGKGEQLNGLVLLDVTSPSGEVSYDPSGGGGWVWKYPSA
;
A
#
# COMPACT_ATOMS: atom_id res chain seq x y z
N MET A 1 13.83 -1.17 -3.23
CA MET A 1 14.64 -0.53 -2.17
C MET A 1 14.07 -0.90 -0.82
N VAL A 2 14.89 -1.43 0.09
CA VAL A 2 14.45 -1.70 1.47
C VAL A 2 14.32 -0.37 2.21
N LYS A 3 13.26 -0.20 3.00
CA LYS A 3 12.93 1.01 3.76
C LYS A 3 12.65 0.64 5.21
N GLU A 4 13.01 1.53 6.12
CA GLU A 4 12.57 1.43 7.52
C GLU A 4 11.17 2.05 7.71
N ILE A 5 10.44 1.59 8.74
CA ILE A 5 9.19 2.24 9.14
C ILE A 5 9.50 3.68 9.55
N GLY A 6 8.71 4.63 9.06
CA GLY A 6 8.89 6.06 9.27
C GLY A 6 9.80 6.73 8.22
N GLU A 7 10.47 5.97 7.35
CA GLU A 7 11.32 6.54 6.31
C GLU A 7 10.49 6.97 5.08
N THR A 8 10.71 8.19 4.59
CA THR A 8 10.03 8.71 3.40
C THR A 8 10.50 8.01 2.13
N ALA A 9 9.56 7.41 1.40
CA ALA A 9 9.72 7.01 0.02
C ALA A 9 9.25 8.14 -0.92
N SER A 10 9.87 8.25 -2.09
CA SER A 10 9.59 9.35 -3.01
C SER A 10 9.78 8.92 -4.45
N GLN A 11 8.97 9.48 -5.36
CA GLN A 11 9.07 9.22 -6.79
C GLN A 11 9.02 10.54 -7.56
N LEU A 12 9.90 10.66 -8.55
CA LEU A 12 9.86 11.70 -9.56
C LEU A 12 8.92 11.23 -10.66
N THR A 13 7.86 11.99 -10.91
CA THR A 13 6.95 11.73 -12.04
C THR A 13 6.88 12.88 -13.03
N ASP A 14 7.40 14.05 -12.69
CA ASP A 14 7.50 15.19 -13.60
C ASP A 14 8.88 15.17 -14.28
N PRO A 15 8.97 14.93 -15.60
CA PRO A 15 10.26 14.90 -16.31
C PRO A 15 10.95 16.26 -16.40
N LYS A 16 10.29 17.35 -15.98
CA LYS A 16 10.84 18.71 -15.99
C LYS A 16 11.36 19.17 -14.62
N SER A 17 11.28 18.33 -13.60
CA SER A 17 11.60 18.69 -12.21
C SER A 17 12.48 17.63 -11.57
N ASP A 18 13.49 18.08 -10.82
CA ASP A 18 14.30 17.23 -9.94
C ASP A 18 13.67 17.07 -8.53
N THR A 19 12.47 17.63 -8.32
CA THR A 19 11.75 17.53 -7.04
C THR A 19 10.71 16.41 -7.10
N PRO A 20 10.70 15.48 -6.13
CA PRO A 20 9.70 14.41 -6.08
C PRO A 20 8.29 14.97 -6.08
N THR A 21 7.44 14.42 -6.95
CA THR A 21 6.04 14.80 -7.09
C THR A 21 5.10 13.89 -6.30
N LEU A 22 5.59 12.72 -5.90
CA LEU A 22 4.97 11.80 -4.93
C LEU A 22 5.95 11.61 -3.76
N THR A 23 5.42 11.73 -2.55
CA THR A 23 6.07 11.26 -1.33
C THR A 23 5.10 10.43 -0.52
N PHE A 24 5.59 9.39 0.12
CA PHE A 24 4.79 8.61 1.05
C PHE A 24 5.66 7.96 2.12
N LYS A 25 5.05 7.58 3.23
CA LYS A 25 5.75 7.02 4.38
C LYS A 25 4.88 5.93 5.00
N VAL A 26 5.44 4.74 5.15
CA VAL A 26 4.82 3.70 6.00
C VAL A 26 5.10 4.06 7.44
N THR A 27 4.09 4.42 8.21
CA THR A 27 4.24 4.85 9.62
C THR A 27 4.10 3.70 10.60
N SER A 28 3.41 2.63 10.22
CA SER A 28 3.35 1.38 10.99
C SER A 28 2.90 0.22 10.12
N ILE A 29 3.29 -1.00 10.53
CA ILE A 29 2.72 -2.24 10.02
C ILE A 29 2.36 -3.10 11.22
N GLN A 30 1.09 -3.46 11.35
CA GLN A 30 0.60 -4.20 12.51
C GLN A 30 -0.55 -5.14 12.14
N PRO A 31 -0.73 -6.28 12.84
CA PRO A 31 -1.91 -7.12 12.68
C PRO A 31 -3.20 -6.33 12.96
N ILE A 32 -4.24 -6.63 12.20
CA ILE A 32 -5.58 -6.05 12.36
C ILE A 32 -6.58 -7.18 12.54
N LYS A 33 -7.51 -6.98 13.48
CA LYS A 33 -8.70 -7.82 13.61
C LYS A 33 -9.81 -7.21 12.78
N CYS A 34 -10.36 -7.98 11.86
CA CYS A 34 -11.56 -7.58 11.14
C CYS A 34 -12.74 -7.47 12.09
N ASP A 35 -13.51 -6.41 11.95
CA ASP A 35 -14.67 -6.10 12.78
C ASP A 35 -15.97 -5.97 11.97
N ALA A 36 -15.89 -6.00 10.63
CA ALA A 36 -17.08 -5.92 9.79
C ALA A 36 -18.00 -7.13 10.00
N PRO A 37 -19.33 -6.93 10.02
CA PRO A 37 -20.29 -8.00 10.30
C PRO A 37 -20.33 -9.09 9.22
N TYR A 38 -19.86 -8.77 8.01
CA TYR A 38 -19.77 -9.66 6.85
C TYR A 38 -18.32 -10.00 6.48
N ALA A 39 -17.35 -9.76 7.38
CA ALA A 39 -15.95 -10.11 7.13
C ALA A 39 -15.83 -11.60 6.85
N THR A 40 -15.23 -11.94 5.71
CA THR A 40 -14.89 -13.33 5.39
C THR A 40 -13.61 -13.72 6.13
N GLN A 41 -13.42 -15.03 6.31
CA GLN A 41 -12.24 -15.54 6.98
C GLN A 41 -10.97 -15.25 6.15
N PRO A 42 -9.92 -14.65 6.74
CA PRO A 42 -8.65 -14.45 6.05
C PRO A 42 -7.94 -15.78 5.80
N THR A 43 -7.10 -15.80 4.76
CA THR A 43 -6.26 -16.95 4.42
C THR A 43 -5.10 -17.10 5.40
N GLY A 44 -4.62 -15.97 5.95
CA GLY A 44 -3.63 -15.90 6.99
C GLY A 44 -3.96 -14.81 7.99
N THR A 45 -3.05 -13.86 8.16
CA THR A 45 -3.20 -12.71 9.07
C THR A 45 -3.42 -11.44 8.27
N ILE A 46 -4.47 -10.70 8.59
CA ILE A 46 -4.62 -9.34 8.07
C ILE A 46 -3.63 -8.42 8.79
N ILE A 47 -2.77 -7.77 8.04
CA ILE A 47 -1.95 -6.66 8.50
C ILE A 47 -2.47 -5.35 7.92
N GLY A 48 -2.44 -4.30 8.71
CA GLY A 48 -2.65 -2.92 8.26
C GLY A 48 -1.32 -2.21 8.10
N ILE A 49 -1.12 -1.63 6.92
CA ILE A 49 -0.03 -0.72 6.60
C ILE A 49 -0.58 0.69 6.71
N SER A 50 -0.15 1.43 7.72
CA SER A 50 -0.48 2.85 7.88
C SER A 50 0.43 3.68 6.99
N LEU A 51 -0.18 4.55 6.18
CA LEU A 51 0.49 5.36 5.18
C LEU A 51 0.15 6.84 5.40
N GLU A 52 1.17 7.68 5.26
CA GLU A 52 1.01 9.10 4.93
C GLU A 52 1.42 9.28 3.48
N VAL A 53 0.57 9.89 2.65
CA VAL A 53 0.79 10.08 1.21
C VAL A 53 0.59 11.55 0.87
N ALA A 54 1.48 12.10 0.05
CA ALA A 54 1.34 13.44 -0.50
C ALA A 54 1.75 13.48 -1.97
N THR A 55 0.91 14.10 -2.80
CA THR A 55 1.18 14.40 -4.21
C THR A 55 1.20 15.91 -4.43
N THR A 56 2.03 16.35 -5.35
CA THR A 56 2.11 17.76 -5.76
C THR A 56 1.09 18.08 -6.85
N SER A 57 0.89 19.37 -7.16
CA SER A 57 0.01 19.80 -8.26
C SER A 57 0.51 19.39 -9.65
N THR A 58 1.81 19.06 -9.78
CA THR A 58 2.43 18.56 -11.02
C THR A 58 2.60 17.04 -11.03
N PHE A 59 2.08 16.34 -10.01
CA PHE A 59 2.08 14.88 -9.97
C PHE A 59 1.44 14.27 -11.22
N SER A 60 2.00 13.16 -11.69
CA SER A 60 1.49 12.42 -12.84
C SER A 60 1.79 10.94 -12.63
N GLY A 61 0.91 10.26 -11.92
CA GLY A 61 1.05 8.83 -11.64
C GLY A 61 0.94 7.94 -12.88
N PRO A 62 1.26 6.64 -12.75
CA PRO A 62 1.35 5.72 -13.88
C PRO A 62 -0.03 5.21 -14.37
N LEU A 63 -1.11 5.51 -13.65
CA LEU A 63 -2.44 4.94 -13.94
C LEU A 63 -3.33 5.91 -14.70
N THR A 64 -4.14 5.33 -15.60
CA THR A 64 -5.29 5.99 -16.25
C THR A 64 -6.54 5.20 -15.93
N VAL A 65 -7.54 5.84 -15.32
CA VAL A 65 -8.78 5.20 -14.87
C VAL A 65 -9.95 6.02 -15.39
N ASN A 66 -10.88 5.38 -16.10
CA ASN A 66 -12.07 6.05 -16.67
C ASN A 66 -11.75 7.30 -17.51
N GLY A 67 -10.58 7.34 -18.16
CA GLY A 67 -10.12 8.49 -18.95
C GLY A 67 -9.42 9.60 -18.14
N GLU A 68 -9.32 9.46 -16.83
CA GLU A 68 -8.50 10.33 -15.98
C GLU A 68 -7.09 9.76 -15.87
N GLU A 69 -6.11 10.53 -16.37
CA GLU A 69 -4.69 10.16 -16.36
C GLU A 69 -3.96 10.74 -15.15
N GLY A 70 -2.83 10.13 -14.78
CA GLY A 70 -1.94 10.69 -13.77
C GLY A 70 -2.28 10.27 -12.34
N LEU A 71 -2.92 9.12 -12.18
CA LEU A 71 -3.35 8.58 -10.88
C LEU A 71 -2.34 7.57 -10.32
N ILE A 72 -2.37 7.37 -9.01
CA ILE A 72 -1.70 6.26 -8.33
C ILE A 72 -2.66 5.56 -7.38
N SER A 73 -2.42 4.27 -7.16
CA SER A 73 -3.20 3.45 -6.25
C SER A 73 -2.26 2.71 -5.30
N PHE A 74 -2.63 2.72 -4.03
CA PHE A 74 -1.99 1.90 -3.00
C PHE A 74 -2.80 0.64 -2.70
N ASP A 75 -3.79 0.31 -3.54
CA ASP A 75 -4.64 -0.86 -3.35
C ASP A 75 -3.81 -2.14 -3.18
N PRO A 76 -4.32 -3.12 -2.40
CA PRO A 76 -3.63 -4.39 -2.12
C PRO A 76 -3.06 -5.11 -3.35
N TYR A 77 -3.69 -4.91 -4.51
CA TYR A 77 -3.27 -5.44 -5.81
C TYR A 77 -1.82 -5.05 -6.19
N TYR A 78 -1.37 -3.85 -5.82
CA TYR A 78 -0.03 -3.34 -6.13
C TYR A 78 1.04 -3.79 -5.12
N TRP A 79 0.66 -4.63 -4.17
CA TRP A 79 1.55 -5.16 -3.15
C TRP A 79 1.87 -6.64 -3.40
N LYS A 80 3.04 -7.06 -2.92
CA LYS A 80 3.44 -8.47 -2.88
C LYS A 80 3.96 -8.81 -1.50
N GLY A 81 3.69 -10.02 -1.04
CA GLY A 81 4.15 -10.53 0.24
C GLY A 81 5.21 -11.60 0.06
N TYR A 82 6.17 -11.64 0.98
CA TYR A 82 7.23 -12.62 1.03
C TYR A 82 7.34 -13.14 2.47
N ALA A 83 7.47 -14.45 2.63
CA ALA A 83 7.76 -15.05 3.93
C ALA A 83 9.22 -14.76 4.35
N ALA A 84 9.57 -14.97 5.63
CA ALA A 84 10.92 -14.74 6.14
C ALA A 84 12.06 -15.46 5.38
N ASN A 85 11.75 -16.58 4.71
CA ASN A 85 12.70 -17.31 3.88
C ASN A 85 12.82 -16.76 2.43
N GLY A 86 12.17 -15.64 2.12
CA GLY A 86 12.15 -15.02 0.79
C GLY A 86 11.15 -15.63 -0.20
N THR A 87 10.36 -16.62 0.20
CA THR A 87 9.35 -17.24 -0.67
C THR A 87 8.20 -16.27 -0.90
N ARG A 88 7.89 -15.97 -2.17
CA ARG A 88 6.77 -15.11 -2.56
C ARG A 88 5.44 -15.79 -2.21
N MET A 89 4.54 -15.04 -1.58
CA MET A 89 3.15 -15.43 -1.37
C MET A 89 2.37 -15.32 -2.68
N ASN A 90 1.47 -16.28 -2.93
CA ASN A 90 0.68 -16.33 -4.16
C ASN A 90 -0.32 -15.16 -4.26
N LYS A 91 -0.96 -14.83 -3.14
CA LYS A 91 -2.00 -13.79 -3.06
C LYS A 91 -1.99 -13.16 -1.67
N ILE A 92 -2.12 -11.84 -1.61
CA ILE A 92 -2.27 -11.08 -0.35
C ILE A 92 -3.43 -10.06 -0.41
N ASP A 93 -4.03 -9.87 -1.58
CA ASP A 93 -5.23 -9.09 -1.87
C ASP A 93 -6.49 -9.99 -1.80
N SER A 94 -6.69 -10.66 -0.67
CA SER A 94 -7.82 -11.58 -0.51
C SER A 94 -9.16 -10.85 -0.41
N THR A 95 -10.28 -11.55 -0.60
CA THR A 95 -11.62 -10.95 -0.38
C THR A 95 -11.83 -10.53 1.07
N ALA A 96 -11.14 -11.18 2.02
CA ALA A 96 -11.19 -10.82 3.44
C ALA A 96 -10.67 -9.40 3.70
N VAL A 97 -9.71 -8.92 2.89
CA VAL A 97 -9.20 -7.55 2.96
C VAL A 97 -10.29 -6.52 2.65
N GLN A 98 -11.09 -6.74 1.61
CA GLN A 98 -12.06 -5.76 1.10
C GLN A 98 -13.23 -5.51 2.06
N GLY A 99 -13.55 -6.48 2.91
CA GLY A 99 -14.64 -6.38 3.89
C GLY A 99 -14.15 -6.51 5.33
N CYS A 100 -12.89 -6.17 5.62
CA CYS A 100 -12.33 -6.41 6.95
C CYS A 100 -12.83 -5.41 8.00
N LEU A 101 -12.84 -4.11 7.65
CA LEU A 101 -13.19 -3.03 8.58
C LEU A 101 -14.61 -2.54 8.34
N SER A 102 -15.35 -2.34 9.42
CA SER A 102 -16.67 -1.69 9.43
C SER A 102 -16.56 -0.20 9.09
N ASP A 103 -15.46 0.41 9.49
CA ASP A 103 -15.14 1.81 9.22
C ASP A 103 -14.18 1.92 8.05
N GLU A 104 -14.75 1.97 6.85
CA GLU A 104 -14.02 2.10 5.59
C GLU A 104 -13.32 3.47 5.44
N SER A 105 -13.67 4.49 6.24
CA SER A 105 -13.02 5.81 6.19
C SER A 105 -11.54 5.77 6.61
N LYS A 106 -11.10 4.67 7.23
CA LYS A 106 -9.70 4.42 7.59
C LYS A 106 -8.86 3.90 6.41
N ILE A 107 -9.49 3.39 5.36
CA ILE A 107 -8.80 2.84 4.19
C ILE A 107 -8.47 3.99 3.24
N LEU A 108 -7.28 3.96 2.63
CA LEU A 108 -6.96 4.92 1.58
C LEU A 108 -7.94 4.78 0.40
N PRO A 109 -8.29 5.87 -0.29
CA PRO A 109 -9.06 5.78 -1.53
C PRO A 109 -8.27 4.98 -2.58
N SER A 110 -9.00 4.28 -3.45
CA SER A 110 -8.39 3.43 -4.50
C SER A 110 -7.48 4.22 -5.44
N TYR A 111 -7.76 5.51 -5.67
CA TYR A 111 -6.98 6.35 -6.55
C TYR A 111 -6.70 7.70 -5.89
N ILE A 112 -5.46 8.16 -6.05
CA ILE A 112 -4.96 9.44 -5.56
C ILE A 112 -4.42 10.21 -6.76
N GLY A 113 -4.90 11.43 -6.94
CA GLY A 113 -4.56 12.34 -8.01
C GLY A 113 -3.59 13.43 -7.56
N LYS A 114 -3.68 14.59 -8.22
CA LYS A 114 -2.76 15.73 -8.03
C LYS A 114 -3.11 16.55 -6.80
N GLY A 115 -2.09 16.98 -6.06
CA GLY A 115 -2.23 17.95 -4.97
C GLY A 115 -2.92 17.40 -3.72
N GLU A 116 -2.93 16.08 -3.54
CA GLU A 116 -3.61 15.42 -2.43
C GLU A 116 -2.66 15.15 -1.26
N GLN A 117 -3.22 15.15 -0.05
CA GLN A 117 -2.54 14.73 1.17
C GLN A 117 -3.50 13.85 1.97
N LEU A 118 -3.09 12.61 2.22
CA LEU A 118 -3.95 11.58 2.76
C LEU A 118 -3.20 10.76 3.81
N ASN A 119 -3.94 10.33 4.83
CA ASN A 119 -3.48 9.34 5.79
C ASN A 119 -4.50 8.21 5.84
N GLY A 120 -4.03 6.97 5.82
CA GLY A 120 -4.94 5.83 5.84
C GLY A 120 -4.23 4.50 5.86
N LEU A 121 -5.02 3.44 5.74
CA LEU A 121 -4.59 2.06 5.78
C LEU A 121 -4.65 1.43 4.39
N VAL A 122 -3.70 0.54 4.15
CA VAL A 122 -3.83 -0.56 3.19
C VAL A 122 -3.83 -1.85 3.99
N LEU A 123 -4.77 -2.74 3.72
CA LEU A 123 -4.86 -4.04 4.38
C LEU A 123 -4.33 -5.13 3.48
N LEU A 124 -3.54 -6.06 4.02
CA LEU A 124 -3.00 -7.20 3.28
C LEU A 124 -3.20 -8.48 4.09
N ASP A 125 -3.53 -9.58 3.42
CA ASP A 125 -3.69 -10.91 4.01
C ASP A 125 -2.42 -11.74 3.83
N VAL A 126 -1.52 -11.68 4.80
CA VAL A 126 -0.21 -12.35 4.73
C VAL A 126 -0.30 -13.78 5.28
N THR A 127 0.30 -14.73 4.57
CA THR A 127 0.25 -16.15 4.95
C THR A 127 1.40 -16.59 5.86
N SER A 128 2.19 -15.65 6.36
CA SER A 128 3.32 -15.90 7.24
C SER A 128 3.26 -14.90 8.40
N PRO A 129 3.66 -15.30 9.63
CA PRO A 129 3.65 -14.38 10.76
C PRO A 129 4.66 -13.24 10.57
N SER A 130 5.75 -13.46 9.84
CA SER A 130 6.80 -12.46 9.62
C SER A 130 7.37 -12.56 8.22
N GLY A 131 7.83 -11.43 7.68
CA GLY A 131 8.47 -11.40 6.38
C GLY A 131 8.55 -9.98 5.83
N GLU A 132 8.37 -9.86 4.52
CA GLU A 132 8.47 -8.60 3.79
C GLU A 132 7.24 -8.35 2.92
N VAL A 133 6.87 -7.08 2.79
CA VAL A 133 5.91 -6.61 1.79
C VAL A 133 6.58 -5.63 0.87
N SER A 134 6.31 -5.75 -0.43
CA SER A 134 6.82 -4.83 -1.44
C SER A 134 5.68 -4.11 -2.14
N TYR A 135 5.80 -2.79 -2.28
CA TYR A 135 4.91 -1.97 -3.09
C TYR A 135 5.61 -1.57 -4.38
N ASP A 136 5.00 -1.88 -5.52
CA ASP A 136 5.55 -1.60 -6.85
C ASP A 136 4.43 -1.16 -7.82
N PRO A 137 4.04 0.13 -7.78
CA PRO A 137 2.92 0.64 -8.55
C PRO A 137 3.22 0.81 -10.05
N SER A 138 4.49 0.71 -10.46
CA SER A 138 4.93 0.97 -11.83
C SER A 138 5.62 -0.22 -12.51
N GLY A 139 5.86 -1.32 -11.79
CA GLY A 139 6.52 -2.53 -12.30
C GLY A 139 8.02 -2.37 -12.60
N GLY A 140 8.59 -1.20 -12.30
CA GLY A 140 9.98 -0.83 -12.61
C GLY A 140 10.93 -0.89 -11.41
N GLY A 141 10.45 -1.38 -10.27
CA GLY A 141 11.17 -1.37 -9.00
C GLY A 141 10.45 -0.53 -7.97
N GLY A 142 10.29 -1.10 -6.78
CA GLY A 142 9.48 -0.53 -5.71
C GLY A 142 10.20 -0.42 -4.38
N TRP A 143 9.41 -0.36 -3.33
CA TRP A 143 9.88 -0.24 -1.95
C TRP A 143 9.47 -1.48 -1.17
N VAL A 144 10.31 -1.87 -0.21
CA VAL A 144 10.14 -3.09 0.58
C VAL A 144 10.25 -2.74 2.05
N TRP A 145 9.33 -3.27 2.85
CA TRP A 145 9.35 -3.16 4.31
C TRP A 145 9.26 -4.54 4.93
N LYS A 146 9.98 -4.72 6.03
CA LYS A 146 9.75 -5.86 6.92
C LYS A 146 8.51 -5.59 7.76
N TYR A 147 7.65 -6.59 7.89
CA TYR A 147 6.56 -6.54 8.85
C TYR A 147 6.90 -7.40 10.08
N PRO A 148 6.55 -6.93 11.29
CA PRO A 148 6.84 -7.64 12.53
C PRO A 148 6.10 -8.97 12.57
N SER A 149 6.57 -9.90 13.42
CA SER A 149 5.84 -11.12 13.71
C SER A 149 4.44 -10.79 14.24
N ALA A 150 3.41 -11.25 13.55
CA ALA A 150 2.03 -11.23 14.01
C ALA A 150 1.81 -12.03 15.30
#